data_AF-A0A527ZDG9-F1
#
_entry.id   AF-A0A527ZDG9-F1
#
_cell.length_a   1.000
_cell.length_b   1.000
_cell.length_c   1.000
_cell.angle_alpha   90.00
_cell.angle_beta   90.00
_cell.angle_gamma   90.00
#
_symmetry.space_group_name_H-M   'P 1'
#
loop_
_entity.id
_entity.type
_entity.pdbx_description
1 polymer ?
#
loop_
_entity_poly.entity_id
_entity_poly.type
_entity_poly.pdbx_seq_one_letter_code
_entity_poly.pdbx_strand_id
1 'polypeptide(L)'
;NLYCTDNGRPGIDPEVAVRLMLAGFLLGIVHDRRLMREAQVNIAIRWFVGYGLHEALPDHSSLTRIRRRWGEERFHRIFESTVQACIDAKIA
;
A
#
# COMPACT_ATOMS: atom_id res chain seq x y z
N ASN A 1 -13.13 25.14 -17.25
CA ASN A 1 -12.14 24.18 -16.74
C ASN A 1 -11.66 24.67 -15.37
N LEU A 2 -12.26 24.20 -14.28
CA LEU A 2 -12.06 24.68 -12.89
C LEU A 2 -11.41 23.61 -12.00
N TYR A 3 -10.37 22.93 -12.49
CA TYR A 3 -9.56 22.04 -11.65
C TYR A 3 -8.18 22.67 -11.46
N CYS A 4 -7.85 23.02 -10.22
CA CYS A 4 -6.55 23.53 -9.82
C CYS A 4 -5.54 22.38 -9.86
N THR A 5 -4.44 22.54 -10.61
CA THR A 5 -3.37 21.56 -10.76
C THR A 5 -2.67 21.22 -9.43
N ASP A 6 -2.76 22.13 -8.47
CA ASP A 6 -1.90 22.13 -7.28
C ASP A 6 -2.70 21.82 -5.99
N ASN A 7 -4.02 21.65 -6.11
CA ASN A 7 -4.91 21.33 -4.99
C ASN A 7 -5.50 19.92 -5.16
N GLY A 8 -4.67 18.92 -4.83
CA GLY A 8 -5.08 17.52 -4.76
C GLY A 8 -4.18 16.74 -3.81
N ARG A 9 -4.73 15.74 -3.12
CA ARG A 9 -3.89 14.82 -2.35
C ARG A 9 -3.01 14.03 -3.32
N PRO A 10 -1.68 13.96 -3.13
CA PRO A 10 -0.82 13.15 -3.99
C PRO A 10 -1.36 11.73 -4.09
N GLY A 11 -1.44 11.25 -5.32
CA GLY A 11 -1.76 9.86 -5.59
C GLY A 11 -0.72 8.95 -4.94
N ILE A 12 -1.14 7.74 -4.59
CA ILE A 12 -0.19 6.71 -4.15
C ILE A 12 0.13 5.85 -5.34
N ASP A 13 1.40 5.48 -5.49
CA ASP A 13 1.79 4.56 -6.54
C ASP A 13 1.14 3.19 -6.30
N PRO A 14 0.64 2.53 -7.36
CA PRO A 14 0.10 1.17 -7.28
C PRO A 14 1.02 0.20 -6.56
N GLU A 15 2.32 0.29 -6.80
CA GLU A 15 3.36 -0.54 -6.19
C GLU A 15 3.41 -0.36 -4.66
N VAL A 16 3.40 0.89 -4.19
CA VAL A 16 3.35 1.23 -2.76
C VAL A 16 2.09 0.66 -2.13
N ALA A 17 0.95 0.76 -2.82
CA ALA A 17 -0.32 0.24 -2.33
C ALA A 17 -0.28 -1.28 -2.17
N VAL A 18 0.25 -2.01 -3.17
CA VAL A 18 0.41 -3.48 -3.10
C VAL A 18 1.36 -3.86 -1.97
N ARG A 19 2.51 -3.19 -1.83
CA ARG A 19 3.46 -3.43 -0.73
C ARG A 19 2.83 -3.19 0.64
N LEU A 20 2.09 -2.09 0.82
CA LEU A 20 1.37 -1.83 2.07
C LEU A 20 0.38 -2.96 2.38
N MET A 21 -0.40 -3.40 1.39
CA MET A 21 -1.38 -4.48 1.57
C MET A 21 -0.71 -5.81 1.89
N LEU A 22 0.43 -6.11 1.28
CA LEU A 22 1.23 -7.30 1.58
C LEU A 22 1.84 -7.23 2.99
N ALA A 23 2.38 -6.08 3.39
CA ALA A 23 2.86 -5.87 4.76
C ALA A 23 1.74 -6.05 5.79
N GLY A 24 0.55 -5.50 5.50
CA GLY A 24 -0.63 -5.72 6.33
C GLY A 24 -1.01 -7.19 6.44
N PHE A 25 -1.01 -7.93 5.34
CA PHE A 25 -1.28 -9.36 5.34
C PHE A 25 -0.26 -10.15 6.16
N LEU A 26 1.04 -9.93 5.95
CA LEU A 26 2.12 -10.64 6.65
C LEU A 26 2.13 -10.36 8.17
N LEU A 27 1.73 -9.16 8.56
CA LEU A 27 1.67 -8.74 9.97
C LEU A 27 0.29 -9.02 10.62
N GLY A 28 -0.66 -9.61 9.89
CA GLY A 28 -2.02 -9.85 10.39
C GLY A 28 -2.85 -8.59 10.64
N ILE A 29 -2.51 -7.48 9.97
CA ILE A 29 -3.20 -6.19 10.09
C ILE A 29 -4.23 -6.04 8.97
N VAL A 30 -5.50 -6.18 9.33
CA VAL A 30 -6.63 -6.08 8.39
C VAL A 30 -7.16 -4.66 8.19
N HIS A 31 -6.89 -3.75 9.13
CA HIS A 31 -7.43 -2.39 9.10
C HIS A 31 -6.44 -1.38 8.51
N ASP A 32 -6.78 -0.77 7.38
CA ASP A 32 -5.95 0.24 6.69
C ASP A 32 -5.46 1.35 7.64
N ARG A 33 -6.32 1.86 8.53
CA ARG A 33 -5.93 2.87 9.53
C ARG A 33 -4.87 2.37 10.50
N ARG A 34 -4.98 1.11 10.94
CA ARG A 34 -3.97 0.52 11.83
C ARG A 34 -2.68 0.31 11.07
N LEU A 35 -2.74 -0.25 9.87
CA LEU A 35 -1.58 -0.44 9.01
C LEU A 35 -0.81 0.86 8.80
N MET A 36 -1.50 1.97 8.52
CA MET A 36 -0.81 3.24 8.35
C MET A 36 -0.18 3.78 9.64
N ARG A 37 -0.80 3.57 10.81
CA ARG A 37 -0.19 3.92 12.10
C ARG A 37 1.06 3.08 12.38
N GLU A 38 1.01 1.78 12.10
CA GLU A 38 2.18 0.90 12.24
C GLU A 38 3.28 1.34 11.27
N ALA A 39 2.94 1.65 10.02
CA ALA A 39 3.90 2.16 9.04
C ALA A 39 4.54 3.49 9.46
N GLN A 40 3.84 4.34 10.22
CA GLN A 40 4.41 5.59 10.71
C GLN A 40 5.57 5.38 11.69
N VAL A 41 5.50 4.35 12.53
CA VAL A 41 6.48 4.09 13.61
C VAL A 41 7.46 2.96 13.28
N ASN A 42 7.07 2.04 12.39
CA ASN A 42 7.87 0.87 12.04
C ASN A 42 8.74 1.16 10.81
N ILE A 43 10.04 1.30 11.04
CA ILE A 43 11.04 1.57 10.00
C ILE A 43 11.09 0.45 8.95
N ALA A 44 10.89 -0.81 9.35
CA ALA A 44 10.90 -1.93 8.42
C ALA A 44 9.74 -1.85 7.41
N ILE A 45 8.55 -1.43 7.88
CA ILE A 45 7.41 -1.21 6.98
C ILE A 45 7.72 -0.05 6.03
N ARG A 46 8.25 1.08 6.52
CA ARG A 46 8.65 2.22 5.68
C ARG A 46 9.64 1.84 4.60
N TRP A 47 10.72 1.15 4.99
CA TRP A 47 11.74 0.66 4.07
C TRP A 47 11.12 -0.28 3.02
N PHE A 48 10.28 -1.22 3.45
CA PHE A 48 9.62 -2.16 2.54
C PHE A 48 8.73 -1.46 1.51
N VAL A 49 7.99 -0.42 1.91
CA VAL A 49 7.11 0.33 1.00
C VAL A 49 7.86 1.36 0.17
N GLY A 50 9.16 1.54 0.38
CA GLY A 50 10.01 2.48 -0.36
C GLY A 50 9.96 3.92 0.13
N TYR A 51 9.57 4.16 1.39
CA TYR A 51 9.50 5.50 1.98
C TYR A 51 10.67 5.74 2.93
N GLY A 52 11.23 6.94 2.86
CA GLY A 52 12.23 7.44 3.80
C GLY A 52 11.68 7.71 5.19
N LEU A 53 12.59 7.88 6.16
CA LEU A 53 12.24 8.19 7.55
C LEU A 53 11.48 9.53 7.68
N HIS A 54 11.88 10.53 6.88
CA HIS A 54 11.32 11.87 6.90
C HIS A 54 10.20 12.09 5.87
N GLU A 55 9.93 11.10 5.02
CA GLU A 55 8.88 11.21 4.03
C GLU A 55 7.50 11.00 4.65
N ALA A 56 6.55 11.82 4.22
CA ALA A 56 5.17 11.70 4.62
C ALA A 56 4.55 10.49 3.95
N LEU A 57 4.10 9.53 4.77
CA LEU A 57 3.35 8.40 4.28
C LEU A 57 1.98 8.85 3.76
N PRO A 58 1.43 8.14 2.77
CA PRO A 58 0.09 8.41 2.31
C PRO A 58 -0.93 8.09 3.40
N ASP A 59 -2.01 8.86 3.45
CA ASP A 59 -3.07 8.58 4.40
C ASP A 59 -3.93 7.38 3.96
N HIS A 60 -4.46 6.68 4.97
CA HIS A 60 -5.20 5.43 4.85
C HIS A 60 -6.33 5.47 3.82
N SER A 61 -7.00 6.61 3.62
CA SER A 61 -8.09 6.71 2.64
C SER A 61 -7.61 6.57 1.19
N SER A 62 -6.31 6.72 0.91
CA SER A 62 -5.73 6.41 -0.40
C SER A 62 -5.74 4.91 -0.68
N LEU A 63 -5.38 4.08 0.31
CA LEU A 63 -5.47 2.61 0.20
C LEU A 63 -6.91 2.16 -0.03
N THR A 64 -7.85 2.71 0.75
CA THR A 64 -9.28 2.41 0.60
C THR A 64 -9.79 2.82 -0.80
N ARG A 65 -9.37 3.99 -1.32
CA ARG A 65 -9.72 4.43 -2.69
C ARG A 65 -9.16 3.50 -3.75
N ILE A 66 -7.90 3.06 -3.62
CA ILE A 66 -7.28 2.15 -4.59
C ILE A 66 -7.99 0.80 -4.60
N ARG A 67 -8.26 0.20 -3.43
CA ARG A 67 -9.03 -1.05 -3.33
C ARG A 67 -10.40 -0.94 -4.00
N ARG A 68 -11.13 0.14 -3.73
CA ARG A 68 -12.42 0.42 -4.39
C ARG A 68 -12.29 0.58 -5.90
N ARG A 69 -11.23 1.24 -6.37
CA ARG A 69 -10.99 1.49 -7.80
C ARG A 69 -10.67 0.21 -8.56
N TRP A 70 -9.87 -0.68 -7.97
CA TRP A 70 -9.56 -1.97 -8.59
C TRP A 70 -10.73 -2.94 -8.53
N GLY A 71 -11.54 -2.86 -7.48
CA GLY A 71 -12.55 -3.86 -7.20
C GLY A 71 -11.91 -5.12 -6.61
N GLU A 72 -12.74 -5.93 -5.96
CA GLU A 72 -12.31 -7.13 -5.24
C GLU A 72 -11.60 -8.13 -6.14
N GLU A 73 -12.20 -8.47 -7.28
CA GLU A 73 -11.68 -9.52 -8.18
C GLU A 73 -10.30 -9.18 -8.75
N ARG A 74 -10.09 -7.92 -9.17
CA ARG A 74 -8.79 -7.46 -9.67
C ARG A 74 -7.77 -7.41 -8.56
N PHE A 75 -8.16 -6.92 -7.39
CA PHE A 75 -7.29 -6.87 -6.23
C PHE A 75 -6.81 -8.27 -5.85
N HIS A 76 -7.73 -9.24 -5.78
CA HIS A 76 -7.42 -10.64 -5.47
C HIS A 76 -6.39 -11.21 -6.45
N ARG A 77 -6.61 -11.05 -7.76
CA ARG A 77 -5.69 -11.52 -8.79
C ARG A 77 -4.29 -10.92 -8.67
N ILE A 78 -4.20 -9.60 -8.46
CA ILE A 78 -2.89 -8.91 -8.29
C ILE A 78 -2.20 -9.43 -7.03
N PHE A 79 -2.95 -9.54 -5.93
CA PHE A 79 -2.42 -9.97 -4.65
C PHE A 79 -1.90 -11.41 -4.70
N GLU A 80 -2.69 -12.35 -5.19
CA GLU A 80 -2.29 -13.75 -5.38
C GLU A 80 -1.08 -13.87 -6.30
N SER A 81 -1.09 -13.17 -7.44
CA SER A 81 0.05 -13.18 -8.36
C SER A 81 1.32 -12.64 -7.70
N THR A 82 1.21 -11.65 -6.81
CA THR A 82 2.35 -11.09 -6.08
C THR A 82 2.88 -12.11 -5.06
N VAL A 83 2.00 -12.75 -4.29
CA VAL A 83 2.38 -13.78 -3.31
C VAL A 83 3.04 -14.97 -4.02
N GLN A 84 2.46 -15.42 -5.13
CA GLN A 84 3.02 -16.52 -5.92
C GLN A 84 4.41 -16.17 -6.46
N ALA A 85 4.60 -14.96 -6.98
CA ALA A 85 5.91 -14.51 -7.44
C ALA A 85 6.95 -14.50 -6.31
N CYS A 86 6.57 -14.13 -5.08
CA CYS A 86 7.45 -14.21 -3.92
C CYS A 86 7.84 -15.65 -3.56
N ILE A 87 6.89 -16.59 -3.66
CA ILE A 87 7.13 -18.03 -3.44
C ILE A 87 8.09 -18.58 -4.50
N ASP A 88 7.83 -18.28 -5.78
CA ASP A 88 8.63 -18.75 -6.91
C ASP A 88 10.06 -18.20 -6.87
N ALA A 89 10.22 -16.96 -6.37
CA ALA A 89 11.52 -16.34 -6.15
C ALA A 89 12.34 -17.00 -5.02
N LYS A 90 11.79 -18.01 -4.31
CA LYS A 90 12.45 -18.73 -3.21
C LYS A 90 13.03 -17.80 -2.14
N ILE A 91 12.29 -16.76 -1.78
CA ILE A 91 12.65 -15.93 -0.63
C ILE A 91 12.34 -16.77 0.63
N ALA A 92 13.32 -17.58 1.04
CA ALA A 92 13.36 -18.36 2.26
C ALA A 92 14.75 -18.21 2.90
#